data_AF-A0AAP2UHS5-F1
#
_entry.id   AF-A0AAP2UHS5-F1
#
_cell.length_a   1.000
_cell.length_b   1.000
_cell.length_c   1.000
_cell.angle_alpha   90.00
_cell.angle_beta   90.00
_cell.angle_gamma   90.00
#
_symmetry.space_group_name_H-M   'P 1'
#
loop_
_entity.id
_entity.type
_entity.pdbx_description
1 polymer ?
#
loop_
_entity_poly.entity_id
_entity_poly.type
_entity_poly.pdbx_seq_one_letter_code
_entity_poly.pdbx_strand_id
1 'polypeptide(L)'
;MIDLSKKPFCLNDDQIQRVNKIFYSMSLDEKIGQLFCPIGSSFDTDQIKEFVEKYKPGAMMYRPMESAKIKDIHENIQKCSKIPLMLAANLESGGNGICLDGTYFSRQMGVAATNNLKQAYNLGMIAGKEANAVGCNWSFAPIVDIDKNFLNPITNIRTFGSDRDLVIQCAQNQIKALRKYHVIPCIKHFPGDGVDMRDQHLVSSVNDLTVDQWDDSYGKIYQILINEGIETIMVGHILLPYYVKHINPEIKDEDILPASMSKEILSNLLREKLGFNGIIVTDATAMIGYNVAMPRNKVIPLTIENGCDMILFNKNIDEDYQAMKDGLESGLLSMERVNDAVLRILATKMANGLFEEPKVHNNLTIIGCDEHQKLAYQCASEAITLVKNKQNLFPITPQKYKRVRVYHLTDKTSGGFKEEGSQKRLEDYLENLGFEIDVYDYEQLNFYEIFEAGASYLKEKYDLVIYVANFDTASNYTVRRIEWVKLMAADAPWFVQEIPTMFISMANPYHLIDVPMVKTYINCYSNNDACLEALVNKLIGKEEFYGVSPVDAFCGKWDTRR
;
A
#
# COMPACT_ATOMS: atom_id res chain seq x y z
N MET A 1 -27.17 12.19 10.35
CA MET A 1 -27.70 10.93 10.90
C MET A 1 -27.43 9.82 9.90
N ILE A 2 -27.01 8.65 10.39
CA ILE A 2 -26.81 7.43 9.59
C ILE A 2 -28.11 6.98 8.90
N ASP A 3 -28.01 6.53 7.65
CA ASP A 3 -29.11 5.88 6.94
C ASP A 3 -28.69 4.48 6.49
N LEU A 4 -29.21 3.46 7.17
CA LEU A 4 -28.88 2.04 6.94
C LEU A 4 -29.45 1.49 5.62
N SER A 5 -30.43 2.17 5.03
CA SER A 5 -31.07 1.76 3.77
C SER A 5 -30.30 2.26 2.53
N LYS A 6 -29.38 3.22 2.71
CA LYS A 6 -28.61 3.84 1.63
C LYS A 6 -27.27 3.16 1.44
N LYS A 7 -26.61 3.47 0.33
CA LYS A 7 -25.23 3.08 0.09
C LYS A 7 -24.33 3.54 1.26
N PRO A 8 -23.31 2.76 1.64
CA PRO A 8 -22.95 1.47 1.05
C PRO A 8 -23.73 0.26 1.62
N PHE A 9 -24.52 0.45 2.68
CA PHE A 9 -25.13 -0.67 3.41
C PHE A 9 -26.29 -1.34 2.66
N CYS A 10 -27.18 -0.53 2.08
CA CYS A 10 -28.35 -1.00 1.33
C CYS A 10 -29.17 -2.08 2.06
N LEU A 11 -29.33 -1.96 3.38
CA LEU A 11 -30.03 -2.96 4.18
C LEU A 11 -31.54 -2.86 3.98
N ASN A 12 -32.22 -4.02 3.96
CA ASN A 12 -33.67 -4.08 4.04
C ASN A 12 -34.18 -3.98 5.50
N ASP A 13 -35.49 -3.86 5.67
CA ASP A 13 -36.11 -3.66 7.00
C ASP A 13 -35.78 -4.79 7.99
N ASP A 14 -35.75 -6.05 7.54
CA ASP A 14 -35.42 -7.20 8.40
C ASP A 14 -33.96 -7.15 8.87
N GLN A 15 -33.03 -6.81 7.97
CA GLN A 15 -31.62 -6.63 8.30
C GLN A 15 -31.43 -5.46 9.26
N ILE A 16 -32.14 -4.34 9.05
CA ILE A 16 -32.12 -3.18 9.95
C ILE A 16 -32.63 -3.57 11.34
N GLN A 17 -33.73 -4.31 11.44
CA GLN A 17 -34.25 -4.80 12.71
C GLN A 17 -33.25 -5.72 13.41
N ARG A 18 -32.57 -6.62 12.67
CA ARG A 18 -31.54 -7.50 13.23
C ARG A 18 -30.32 -6.72 13.73
N VAL A 19 -29.84 -5.74 12.98
CA VAL A 19 -28.75 -4.83 13.40
C VAL A 19 -29.15 -4.11 14.69
N ASN A 20 -30.35 -3.53 14.74
CA ASN A 20 -30.85 -2.84 15.93
C ASN A 20 -30.97 -3.78 17.14
N LYS A 21 -31.46 -5.02 16.94
CA LYS A 21 -31.55 -6.02 18.02
C LYS A 21 -30.16 -6.35 18.61
N ILE A 22 -29.16 -6.54 17.75
CA ILE A 22 -27.77 -6.75 18.21
C ILE A 22 -27.30 -5.52 18.96
N PHE A 23 -27.42 -4.34 18.36
CA PHE A 23 -26.97 -3.07 18.92
C PHE A 23 -27.56 -2.76 20.31
N TYR A 24 -28.87 -2.91 20.49
CA TYR A 24 -29.52 -2.64 21.79
C TYR A 24 -29.21 -3.69 22.86
N SER A 25 -28.70 -4.87 22.47
CA SER A 25 -28.25 -5.91 23.41
C SER A 25 -26.80 -5.73 23.88
N MET A 26 -26.06 -4.79 23.29
CA MET A 26 -24.64 -4.60 23.60
C MET A 26 -24.44 -3.81 24.89
N SER A 27 -23.52 -4.29 25.72
CA SER A 27 -22.96 -3.54 26.85
C SER A 27 -22.09 -2.36 26.36
N LEU A 28 -21.72 -1.46 27.28
CA LEU A 28 -20.80 -0.38 26.96
C LEU A 28 -19.42 -0.92 26.50
N ASP A 29 -18.89 -1.93 27.19
CA ASP A 29 -17.60 -2.53 26.81
C ASP A 29 -17.66 -3.20 25.43
N GLU A 30 -18.78 -3.84 25.08
CA GLU A 30 -19.00 -4.38 23.73
C GLU A 30 -19.02 -3.26 22.68
N LYS A 31 -19.68 -2.13 22.98
CA LYS A 31 -19.72 -0.97 22.08
C LYS A 31 -18.35 -0.35 21.87
N ILE A 32 -17.60 -0.10 22.95
CA ILE A 32 -16.22 0.40 22.88
C ILE A 32 -15.35 -0.59 22.10
N GLY A 33 -15.49 -1.89 22.37
CA GLY A 33 -14.76 -2.93 21.68
C GLY A 33 -14.91 -2.88 20.15
N GLN A 34 -16.13 -2.67 19.68
CA GLN A 34 -16.40 -2.56 18.25
C GLN A 34 -15.66 -1.41 17.56
N LEU A 35 -15.23 -0.38 18.28
CA LEU A 35 -14.50 0.77 17.74
C LEU A 35 -13.02 0.49 17.50
N PHE A 36 -12.51 -0.71 17.79
CA PHE A 36 -11.08 -1.03 17.62
C PHE A 36 -10.83 -2.11 16.57
N CYS A 37 -9.74 -1.92 15.82
CA CYS A 37 -9.05 -2.91 15.00
C CYS A 37 -7.61 -3.08 15.52
N PRO A 38 -7.37 -3.82 16.61
CA PRO A 38 -6.02 -4.04 17.11
C PRO A 38 -5.22 -4.96 16.19
N ILE A 39 -3.90 -4.85 16.29
CA ILE A 39 -2.97 -5.79 15.67
C ILE A 39 -2.88 -7.05 16.53
N GLY A 40 -2.99 -8.20 15.88
CA GLY A 40 -2.77 -9.50 16.52
C GLY A 40 -1.29 -9.79 16.71
N SER A 41 -0.93 -10.29 17.89
CA SER A 41 0.46 -10.64 18.24
C SER A 41 0.63 -12.06 18.79
N SER A 42 -0.47 -12.74 19.16
CA SER A 42 -0.44 -14.11 19.66
C SER A 42 -0.90 -15.11 18.59
N PHE A 43 -0.30 -16.29 18.61
CA PHE A 43 -0.66 -17.43 17.76
C PHE A 43 -1.26 -18.58 18.59
N ASP A 44 -1.35 -18.39 19.91
CA ASP A 44 -1.89 -19.38 20.85
C ASP A 44 -3.40 -19.18 21.00
N THR A 45 -4.17 -20.26 20.89
CA THR A 45 -5.64 -20.20 20.89
C THR A 45 -6.21 -19.63 22.19
N ASP A 46 -5.62 -19.97 23.35
CA ASP A 46 -6.12 -19.50 24.64
C ASP A 46 -5.85 -18.00 24.82
N GLN A 47 -4.66 -17.53 24.44
CA GLN A 47 -4.34 -16.09 24.44
C GLN A 47 -5.20 -15.28 23.46
N ILE A 48 -5.47 -15.83 22.28
CA ILE A 48 -6.39 -15.21 21.31
C ILE A 48 -7.79 -15.08 21.93
N LYS A 49 -8.28 -16.16 22.55
CA LYS A 49 -9.58 -16.17 23.22
C LYS A 49 -9.64 -15.15 24.35
N GLU A 50 -8.65 -15.12 25.23
CA GLU A 50 -8.57 -14.15 26.33
C GLU A 50 -8.60 -12.71 25.81
N PHE A 51 -7.86 -12.42 24.74
CA PHE A 51 -7.85 -11.10 24.11
C PHE A 51 -9.23 -10.71 23.55
N VAL A 52 -9.85 -11.61 22.78
CA VAL A 52 -11.17 -11.38 22.17
C VAL A 52 -12.25 -11.25 23.23
N GLU A 53 -12.24 -12.06 24.28
CA GLU A 53 -13.21 -11.99 25.37
C GLU A 53 -13.03 -10.72 26.22
N LYS A 54 -11.78 -10.29 26.47
CA LYS A 54 -11.49 -9.06 27.22
C LYS A 54 -11.94 -7.83 26.44
N TYR A 55 -11.43 -7.63 25.24
CA TYR A 55 -11.59 -6.37 24.49
C TYR A 55 -12.77 -6.36 23.52
N LYS A 56 -13.25 -7.53 23.06
CA LYS A 56 -14.42 -7.67 22.17
C LYS A 56 -14.30 -6.81 20.90
N PRO A 57 -13.16 -6.88 20.19
CA PRO A 57 -12.85 -5.95 19.11
C PRO A 57 -13.84 -6.06 17.93
N GLY A 58 -14.02 -4.96 17.19
CA GLY A 58 -14.87 -4.94 16.01
C GLY A 58 -14.22 -5.54 14.78
N ALA A 59 -12.91 -5.43 14.72
CA ALA A 59 -12.06 -5.96 13.67
C ALA A 59 -10.71 -6.38 14.25
N MET A 60 -9.90 -7.13 13.53
CA MET A 60 -8.51 -7.40 13.88
C MET A 60 -7.67 -7.52 12.61
N MET A 61 -6.37 -7.25 12.72
CA MET A 61 -5.42 -7.46 11.63
C MET A 61 -4.24 -8.27 12.14
N TYR A 62 -3.85 -9.29 11.39
CA TYR A 62 -2.56 -9.97 11.56
C TYR A 62 -1.64 -9.59 10.40
N ARG A 63 -0.33 -9.68 10.65
CA ARG A 63 0.65 -9.53 9.57
C ARG A 63 0.68 -10.79 8.69
N PRO A 64 1.20 -10.71 7.46
CA PRO A 64 1.30 -11.86 6.59
C PRO A 64 2.01 -13.03 7.27
N MET A 65 1.47 -14.24 7.09
CA MET A 65 2.00 -15.50 7.62
C MET A 65 1.72 -16.62 6.61
N GLU A 66 2.29 -17.81 6.82
CA GLU A 66 1.88 -19.01 6.09
C GLU A 66 0.36 -19.22 6.12
N SER A 67 -0.24 -19.51 4.97
CA SER A 67 -1.70 -19.61 4.77
C SER A 67 -2.43 -20.48 5.80
N ALA A 68 -1.86 -21.66 6.11
CA ALA A 68 -2.44 -22.57 7.10
C ALA A 68 -2.48 -21.97 8.51
N LYS A 69 -1.43 -21.22 8.90
CA LYS A 69 -1.36 -20.59 10.23
C LYS A 69 -2.35 -19.44 10.35
N ILE A 70 -2.42 -18.57 9.34
CA ILE A 70 -3.33 -17.43 9.38
C ILE A 70 -4.80 -17.87 9.31
N LYS A 71 -5.09 -18.94 8.55
CA LYS A 71 -6.42 -19.55 8.54
C LYS A 71 -6.82 -20.06 9.94
N ASP A 72 -5.96 -20.80 10.61
CA ASP A 72 -6.25 -21.31 11.97
C ASP A 72 -6.50 -20.17 12.97
N ILE A 73 -5.67 -19.12 12.93
CA ILE A 73 -5.85 -17.91 13.75
C ILE A 73 -7.21 -17.26 13.48
N HIS A 74 -7.55 -17.03 12.22
CA HIS A 74 -8.82 -16.42 11.83
C HIS A 74 -10.03 -17.26 12.24
N GLU A 75 -9.97 -18.59 12.09
CA GLU A 75 -11.02 -19.48 12.57
C GLU A 75 -11.17 -19.41 14.09
N ASN A 76 -10.07 -19.39 14.83
CA ASN A 76 -10.09 -19.29 16.30
C ASN A 76 -10.67 -17.94 16.75
N ILE A 77 -10.26 -16.83 16.11
CA ILE A 77 -10.83 -15.50 16.38
C ILE A 77 -12.35 -15.51 16.17
N GLN A 78 -12.83 -16.02 15.03
CA GLN A 78 -14.28 -16.04 14.76
C GLN A 78 -15.03 -16.95 15.74
N LYS A 79 -14.50 -18.12 16.10
CA LYS A 79 -15.10 -19.04 17.09
C LYS A 79 -15.24 -18.42 18.47
N CYS A 80 -14.29 -17.58 18.89
CA CYS A 80 -14.29 -16.91 20.20
C CYS A 80 -15.08 -15.59 20.21
N SER A 81 -15.59 -15.14 19.06
CA SER A 81 -16.23 -13.83 18.92
C SER A 81 -17.75 -13.91 18.95
N LYS A 82 -18.38 -13.21 19.90
CA LYS A 82 -19.85 -13.09 19.98
C LYS A 82 -20.45 -12.35 18.79
N ILE A 83 -19.76 -11.29 18.33
CA ILE A 83 -20.09 -10.55 17.12
C ILE A 83 -18.96 -10.85 16.13
N PRO A 84 -19.23 -11.36 14.92
CA PRO A 84 -18.20 -11.67 13.93
C PRO A 84 -17.28 -10.48 13.66
N LEU A 85 -15.98 -10.72 13.55
CA LEU A 85 -14.99 -9.66 13.31
C LEU A 85 -14.78 -9.44 11.81
N MET A 86 -14.46 -8.20 11.46
CA MET A 86 -13.78 -7.92 10.20
C MET A 86 -12.30 -8.28 10.38
N LEU A 87 -11.78 -9.17 9.53
CA LEU A 87 -10.39 -9.64 9.57
C LEU A 87 -9.64 -8.97 8.43
N ALA A 88 -8.83 -7.99 8.78
CA ALA A 88 -8.20 -7.06 7.85
C ALA A 88 -6.84 -7.56 7.34
N ALA A 89 -6.45 -7.11 6.15
CA ALA A 89 -5.12 -7.27 5.59
C ALA A 89 -4.74 -6.15 4.62
N ASN A 90 -3.44 -5.89 4.44
CA ASN A 90 -2.92 -4.95 3.45
C ASN A 90 -2.79 -5.65 2.08
N LEU A 91 -3.90 -5.87 1.39
CA LEU A 91 -3.93 -6.57 0.09
C LEU A 91 -3.62 -5.64 -1.09
N GLU A 92 -2.49 -4.96 -1.03
CA GLU A 92 -2.09 -3.94 -2.01
C GLU A 92 -1.61 -4.55 -3.33
N SER A 93 -0.88 -5.68 -3.25
CA SER A 93 -0.12 -6.23 -4.38
C SER A 93 -0.47 -7.69 -4.74
N GLY A 94 -1.48 -8.26 -4.10
CA GLY A 94 -1.91 -9.65 -4.29
C GLY A 94 -2.33 -10.34 -2.99
N GLY A 95 -2.34 -11.67 -2.99
CA GLY A 95 -2.61 -12.46 -1.78
C GLY A 95 -1.43 -12.49 -0.80
N ASN A 96 -0.24 -12.10 -1.26
CA ASN A 96 0.96 -11.92 -0.43
C ASN A 96 0.76 -10.92 0.74
N GLY A 97 -0.24 -10.04 0.63
CA GLY A 97 -0.63 -9.11 1.71
C GLY A 97 -1.24 -9.78 2.96
N ILE A 98 -1.52 -11.08 2.91
CA ILE A 98 -2.02 -11.87 4.04
C ILE A 98 -1.35 -13.25 4.16
N CYS A 99 -0.96 -13.87 3.04
CA CYS A 99 -0.31 -15.17 3.01
C CYS A 99 1.13 -15.05 2.49
N LEU A 100 2.15 -15.47 3.24
CA LEU A 100 3.55 -15.44 2.76
C LEU A 100 3.76 -16.33 1.53
N ASP A 101 3.00 -17.42 1.45
CA ASP A 101 2.90 -18.35 0.33
C ASP A 101 1.88 -17.91 -0.75
N GLY A 102 1.29 -16.72 -0.59
CA GLY A 102 0.35 -16.13 -1.54
C GLY A 102 1.03 -15.54 -2.78
N THR A 103 0.25 -15.31 -3.83
CA THR A 103 0.78 -14.70 -5.06
C THR A 103 1.06 -13.21 -4.83
N TYR A 104 2.33 -12.82 -4.94
CA TYR A 104 2.73 -11.43 -5.18
C TYR A 104 2.50 -11.11 -6.66
N PHE A 105 1.36 -10.50 -6.96
CA PHE A 105 0.93 -10.21 -8.32
C PHE A 105 1.75 -9.07 -8.93
N SER A 106 1.53 -7.84 -8.45
CA SER A 106 2.24 -6.65 -8.88
C SER A 106 1.86 -5.48 -7.99
N ARG A 107 2.79 -4.54 -7.77
CA ARG A 107 2.49 -3.22 -7.20
C ARG A 107 1.47 -2.48 -8.08
N GLN A 108 0.67 -1.60 -7.48
CA GLN A 108 -0.35 -0.84 -8.21
C GLN A 108 0.23 -0.06 -9.40
N MET A 109 1.44 0.48 -9.29
CA MET A 109 2.05 1.22 -10.40
C MET A 109 2.44 0.31 -11.56
N GLY A 110 2.90 -0.91 -11.27
CA GLY A 110 3.14 -1.93 -12.28
C GLY A 110 1.83 -2.32 -12.99
N VAL A 111 0.74 -2.47 -12.24
CA VAL A 111 -0.60 -2.70 -12.82
C VAL A 111 -1.01 -1.54 -13.74
N ALA A 112 -0.84 -0.29 -13.30
CA ALA A 112 -1.15 0.88 -14.13
C ALA A 112 -0.27 0.95 -15.39
N ALA A 113 1.00 0.56 -15.29
CA ALA A 113 1.94 0.58 -16.42
C ALA A 113 1.57 -0.39 -17.54
N THR A 114 0.73 -1.41 -17.27
CA THR A 114 0.17 -2.28 -18.31
C THR A 114 -0.78 -1.55 -19.26
N ASN A 115 -1.31 -0.38 -18.85
CA ASN A 115 -2.38 0.34 -19.52
C ASN A 115 -3.60 -0.55 -19.86
N ASN A 116 -3.84 -1.55 -19.02
CA ASN A 116 -4.87 -2.57 -19.20
C ASN A 116 -5.67 -2.75 -17.89
N LEU A 117 -6.88 -2.17 -17.84
CA LEU A 117 -7.75 -2.21 -16.66
C LEU A 117 -8.11 -3.63 -16.19
N LYS A 118 -8.00 -4.63 -17.07
CA LYS A 118 -8.17 -6.03 -16.67
C LYS A 118 -7.14 -6.45 -15.63
N GLN A 119 -5.93 -5.89 -15.66
CA GLN A 119 -4.89 -6.22 -14.68
C GLN A 119 -5.22 -5.66 -13.29
N ALA A 120 -5.90 -4.50 -13.21
CA ALA A 120 -6.42 -4.00 -11.94
C ALA A 120 -7.54 -4.90 -11.37
N TYR A 121 -8.39 -5.46 -12.25
CA TYR A 121 -9.36 -6.47 -11.84
C TYR A 121 -8.67 -7.77 -11.39
N ASN A 122 -7.63 -8.23 -12.10
CA ASN A 122 -6.87 -9.43 -11.75
C ASN A 122 -6.17 -9.29 -10.38
N LEU A 123 -5.58 -8.11 -10.10
CA LEU A 123 -5.01 -7.80 -8.79
C LEU A 123 -6.05 -8.01 -7.68
N GLY A 124 -7.22 -7.38 -7.79
CA GLY A 124 -8.29 -7.54 -6.81
C GLY A 124 -8.87 -8.97 -6.75
N MET A 125 -8.88 -9.69 -7.88
CA MET A 125 -9.34 -11.08 -7.94
C MET A 125 -8.41 -12.01 -7.17
N ILE A 126 -7.10 -11.92 -7.41
CA ILE A 126 -6.09 -12.76 -6.75
C ILE A 126 -6.07 -12.44 -5.26
N ALA A 127 -5.96 -11.15 -4.91
CA ALA A 127 -6.05 -10.69 -3.53
C ALA A 127 -7.31 -11.21 -2.83
N GLY A 128 -8.48 -11.04 -3.46
CA GLY A 128 -9.76 -11.44 -2.88
C GLY A 128 -9.91 -12.96 -2.71
N LYS A 129 -9.55 -13.75 -3.73
CA LYS A 129 -9.62 -15.22 -3.68
C LYS A 129 -8.74 -15.80 -2.58
N GLU A 130 -7.48 -15.38 -2.51
CA GLU A 130 -6.51 -15.92 -1.56
C GLU A 130 -6.81 -15.45 -0.13
N ALA A 131 -7.17 -14.18 0.05
CA ALA A 131 -7.58 -13.66 1.35
C ALA A 131 -8.84 -14.35 1.90
N ASN A 132 -9.86 -14.50 1.05
CA ASN A 132 -11.08 -15.19 1.45
C ASN A 132 -10.82 -16.66 1.84
N ALA A 133 -9.86 -17.34 1.19
CA ALA A 133 -9.53 -18.73 1.48
C ALA A 133 -8.98 -18.96 2.91
N VAL A 134 -8.42 -17.91 3.52
CA VAL A 134 -7.95 -17.91 4.92
C VAL A 134 -8.88 -17.14 5.85
N GLY A 135 -10.10 -16.83 5.41
CA GLY A 135 -11.11 -16.14 6.22
C GLY A 135 -10.92 -14.62 6.36
N CYS A 136 -9.90 -14.03 5.71
CA CYS A 136 -9.77 -12.57 5.63
C CYS A 136 -10.93 -12.01 4.79
N ASN A 137 -11.57 -10.96 5.30
CA ASN A 137 -12.80 -10.40 4.73
C ASN A 137 -12.79 -8.87 4.64
N TRP A 138 -11.69 -8.21 5.00
CA TRP A 138 -11.53 -6.76 4.89
C TRP A 138 -10.15 -6.42 4.32
N SER A 139 -10.12 -5.63 3.25
CA SER A 139 -8.91 -5.23 2.54
C SER A 139 -8.63 -3.77 2.80
N PHE A 140 -7.44 -3.45 3.29
CA PHE A 140 -6.91 -2.09 3.29
C PHE A 140 -6.32 -1.72 1.91
N ALA A 141 -7.13 -1.90 0.87
CA ALA A 141 -6.87 -1.56 -0.52
C ALA A 141 -8.21 -1.32 -1.27
N PRO A 142 -8.20 -0.60 -2.41
CA PRO A 142 -7.04 -0.03 -3.11
C PRO A 142 -6.49 1.25 -2.45
N ILE A 143 -5.21 1.53 -2.68
CA ILE A 143 -4.70 2.89 -2.54
C ILE A 143 -5.24 3.75 -3.69
N VAL A 144 -5.67 4.96 -3.37
CA VAL A 144 -6.24 5.93 -4.31
C VAL A 144 -5.55 7.29 -4.24
N ASP A 145 -4.38 7.33 -3.59
CA ASP A 145 -3.48 8.47 -3.60
C ASP A 145 -2.94 8.73 -5.02
N ILE A 146 -2.49 9.96 -5.27
CA ILE A 146 -1.92 10.38 -6.56
C ILE A 146 -0.43 10.67 -6.35
N ASP A 147 0.43 10.02 -7.13
CA ASP A 147 1.88 10.23 -7.06
C ASP A 147 2.31 11.55 -7.72
N LYS A 148 1.91 12.68 -7.12
CA LYS A 148 2.22 14.03 -7.62
C LYS A 148 3.67 14.40 -7.38
N ASN A 149 4.23 14.00 -6.25
CA ASN A 149 5.58 14.33 -5.82
C ASN A 149 6.46 13.09 -5.85
N PHE A 150 7.29 12.99 -6.90
CA PHE A 150 8.20 11.86 -7.11
C PHE A 150 9.23 11.63 -5.98
N LEU A 151 9.38 12.60 -5.06
CA LEU A 151 10.24 12.48 -3.88
C LEU A 151 9.54 11.82 -2.68
N ASN A 152 8.23 11.63 -2.72
CA ASN A 152 7.48 11.01 -1.65
C ASN A 152 7.91 9.52 -1.49
N PRO A 153 8.38 9.11 -0.31
CA PRO A 153 8.93 7.77 -0.10
C PRO A 153 7.88 6.69 0.18
N ILE A 154 6.62 7.07 0.44
CA ILE A 154 5.58 6.17 0.95
C ILE A 154 4.41 5.96 -0.01
N THR A 155 4.20 6.82 -1.01
CA THR A 155 3.25 6.62 -2.12
C THR A 155 3.92 5.86 -3.27
N ASN A 156 4.59 6.55 -4.20
CA ASN A 156 5.42 5.96 -5.26
C ASN A 156 4.74 4.73 -5.91
N ILE A 157 5.44 3.59 -6.05
CA ILE A 157 4.92 2.35 -6.65
C ILE A 157 3.66 1.77 -6.01
N ARG A 158 3.28 2.20 -4.80
CA ARG A 158 2.02 1.78 -4.14
C ARG A 158 0.78 2.42 -4.75
N THR A 159 0.93 3.44 -5.60
CA THR A 159 -0.19 4.12 -6.30
C THR A 159 -0.38 3.58 -7.71
N PHE A 160 -1.52 3.88 -8.35
CA PHE A 160 -1.70 3.66 -9.79
C PHE A 160 -1.04 4.75 -10.68
N GLY A 161 -0.15 5.58 -10.12
CA GLY A 161 0.55 6.65 -10.83
C GLY A 161 0.02 8.05 -10.51
N SER A 162 0.24 8.99 -11.44
CA SER A 162 -0.02 10.42 -11.22
C SER A 162 -1.25 10.97 -11.96
N ASP A 163 -1.90 10.14 -12.78
CA ASP A 163 -3.14 10.51 -13.48
C ASP A 163 -4.39 10.14 -12.68
N ARG A 164 -5.20 11.16 -12.38
CA ARG A 164 -6.43 11.02 -11.57
C ARG A 164 -7.42 10.01 -12.17
N ASP A 165 -7.62 10.05 -13.49
CA ASP A 165 -8.67 9.27 -14.13
C ASP A 165 -8.25 7.79 -14.25
N LEU A 166 -6.96 7.51 -14.48
CA LEU A 166 -6.39 6.17 -14.39
C LEU A 166 -6.49 5.60 -12.98
N VAL A 167 -6.19 6.39 -11.94
CA VAL A 167 -6.35 5.98 -10.53
C VAL A 167 -7.79 5.55 -10.26
N ILE A 168 -8.79 6.34 -10.70
CA ILE A 168 -10.22 6.00 -10.55
C ILE A 168 -10.53 4.67 -11.25
N GLN A 169 -10.16 4.53 -12.53
CA GLN A 169 -10.50 3.34 -13.33
C GLN A 169 -9.86 2.06 -12.77
N CYS A 170 -8.61 2.13 -12.33
CA CYS A 170 -7.92 1.00 -11.70
C CYS A 170 -8.55 0.64 -10.35
N ALA A 171 -8.80 1.64 -9.49
CA ALA A 171 -9.42 1.44 -8.18
C ALA A 171 -10.81 0.78 -8.31
N GLN A 172 -11.66 1.27 -9.24
CA GLN A 172 -12.98 0.68 -9.53
C GLN A 172 -12.89 -0.81 -9.88
N ASN A 173 -11.91 -1.21 -10.68
CA ASN A 173 -11.72 -2.61 -11.08
C ASN A 173 -11.22 -3.48 -9.92
N GLN A 174 -10.28 -2.98 -9.10
CA GLN A 174 -9.82 -3.69 -7.90
C GLN A 174 -10.96 -3.85 -6.88
N ILE A 175 -11.71 -2.78 -6.59
CA ILE A 175 -12.90 -2.77 -5.71
C ILE A 175 -13.94 -3.79 -6.18
N LYS A 176 -14.27 -3.78 -7.48
CA LYS A 176 -15.23 -4.71 -8.07
C LYS A 176 -14.83 -6.17 -7.85
N ALA A 177 -13.54 -6.48 -8.02
CA ALA A 177 -13.04 -7.83 -7.82
C ALA A 177 -13.04 -8.22 -6.33
N LEU A 178 -12.56 -7.37 -5.43
CA LEU A 178 -12.57 -7.63 -3.98
C LEU A 178 -13.98 -7.97 -3.47
N ARG A 179 -14.98 -7.16 -3.84
CA ARG A 179 -16.40 -7.41 -3.52
C ARG A 179 -16.90 -8.76 -4.04
N LYS A 180 -16.54 -9.11 -5.29
CA LYS A 180 -16.94 -10.37 -5.92
C LYS A 180 -16.44 -11.58 -5.13
N TYR A 181 -15.28 -11.47 -4.51
CA TYR A 181 -14.67 -12.52 -3.69
C TYR A 181 -14.86 -12.31 -2.19
N HIS A 182 -15.94 -11.60 -1.81
CA HIS A 182 -16.38 -11.43 -0.42
C HIS A 182 -15.34 -10.79 0.50
N VAL A 183 -14.55 -9.86 -0.04
CA VAL A 183 -13.63 -9.02 0.73
C VAL A 183 -14.08 -7.57 0.62
N ILE A 184 -14.32 -6.95 1.77
CA ILE A 184 -14.73 -5.55 1.89
C ILE A 184 -13.55 -4.65 1.48
N PRO A 185 -13.68 -3.76 0.50
CA PRO A 185 -12.60 -2.85 0.11
C PRO A 185 -12.54 -1.60 1.00
N CYS A 186 -11.33 -1.06 1.17
CA CYS A 186 -11.07 0.16 1.93
C CYS A 186 -10.13 1.07 1.15
N ILE A 187 -10.65 2.23 0.71
CA ILE A 187 -9.84 3.20 -0.05
C ILE A 187 -9.01 4.07 0.90
N LYS A 188 -7.77 4.37 0.52
CA LYS A 188 -6.81 5.08 1.37
C LYS A 188 -5.79 5.92 0.56
N HIS A 189 -5.19 6.96 1.13
CA HIS A 189 -5.29 7.43 2.52
C HIS A 189 -5.93 8.83 2.55
N PHE A 190 -7.20 8.92 2.99
CA PHE A 190 -7.92 10.20 2.99
C PHE A 190 -7.19 11.21 3.90
N PRO A 191 -6.98 12.48 3.49
CA PRO A 191 -7.57 13.19 2.37
C PRO A 191 -6.74 13.13 1.07
N GLY A 192 -5.70 12.31 1.01
CA GLY A 192 -4.84 12.11 -0.15
C GLY A 192 -3.37 12.38 0.15
N ASP A 193 -2.55 11.34 0.07
CA ASP A 193 -1.09 11.42 0.12
C ASP A 193 -0.51 11.68 -1.29
N GLY A 194 0.80 11.94 -1.37
CA GLY A 194 1.55 12.10 -2.62
C GLY A 194 1.77 13.56 -3.06
N VAL A 195 1.24 14.54 -2.32
CA VAL A 195 1.58 15.97 -2.48
C VAL A 195 2.87 16.30 -1.73
N ASP A 196 2.91 15.99 -0.43
CA ASP A 196 4.10 16.15 0.40
C ASP A 196 5.19 15.18 -0.04
N MET A 197 6.45 15.51 0.26
CA MET A 197 7.58 14.60 0.08
C MET A 197 7.88 13.78 1.34
N ARG A 198 7.13 13.96 2.43
CA ARG A 198 7.40 13.37 3.74
C ARG A 198 6.48 12.20 4.05
N ASP A 199 7.01 11.24 4.80
CA ASP A 199 6.29 10.05 5.25
C ASP A 199 5.44 10.35 6.50
N GLN A 200 4.14 10.08 6.43
CA GLN A 200 3.22 10.22 7.56
C GLN A 200 3.51 9.25 8.75
N HIS A 201 4.32 8.21 8.53
CA HIS A 201 4.82 7.39 9.64
C HIS A 201 5.72 8.19 10.59
N LEU A 202 6.37 9.24 10.08
CA LEU A 202 7.40 10.02 10.78
C LEU A 202 6.95 11.43 11.17
N VAL A 203 5.94 12.00 10.50
CA VAL A 203 5.40 13.34 10.77
C VAL A 203 3.92 13.39 10.39
N SER A 204 3.17 14.42 10.79
CA SER A 204 1.91 14.71 10.09
C SER A 204 2.25 15.39 8.76
N SER A 205 2.17 14.64 7.65
CA SER A 205 2.43 15.20 6.32
C SER A 205 1.32 16.17 5.93
N VAL A 206 1.54 16.97 4.88
CA VAL A 206 0.62 18.06 4.50
C VAL A 206 0.23 17.94 3.05
N ASN A 207 -1.07 17.82 2.79
CA ASN A 207 -1.66 18.10 1.49
C ASN A 207 -1.99 19.60 1.44
N ASP A 208 -1.14 20.39 0.80
CA ASP A 208 -1.22 21.85 0.76
C ASP A 208 -1.91 22.39 -0.51
N LEU A 209 -2.69 21.54 -1.19
CA LEU A 209 -3.51 21.99 -2.32
C LEU A 209 -4.57 22.99 -1.85
N THR A 210 -4.85 23.97 -2.71
CA THR A 210 -6.04 24.83 -2.55
C THR A 210 -7.32 24.00 -2.64
N VAL A 211 -8.44 24.54 -2.14
CA VAL A 211 -9.76 23.88 -2.16
C VAL A 211 -10.12 23.39 -3.57
N ASP A 212 -10.01 24.27 -4.57
CA ASP A 212 -10.34 23.94 -5.96
C ASP A 212 -9.42 22.85 -6.53
N GLN A 213 -8.11 22.95 -6.27
CA GLN A 213 -7.15 21.93 -6.71
C GLN A 213 -7.41 20.56 -6.07
N TRP A 214 -7.79 20.53 -4.79
CA TRP A 214 -8.13 19.30 -4.10
C TRP A 214 -9.44 18.72 -4.62
N ASP A 215 -10.49 19.54 -4.77
CA ASP A 215 -11.80 19.14 -5.32
C ASP A 215 -11.66 18.55 -6.73
N ASP A 216 -10.86 19.20 -7.59
CA ASP A 216 -10.60 18.75 -8.97
C ASP A 216 -9.70 17.50 -9.05
N SER A 217 -9.00 17.13 -7.97
CA SER A 217 -8.12 15.96 -7.92
C SER A 217 -8.66 14.88 -6.97
N TYR A 218 -8.17 14.85 -5.73
CA TYR A 218 -8.53 13.86 -4.72
C TYR A 218 -10.03 13.87 -4.40
N GLY A 219 -10.63 15.05 -4.26
CA GLY A 219 -12.06 15.20 -3.98
C GLY A 219 -12.93 14.49 -5.02
N LYS A 220 -12.59 14.62 -6.31
CA LYS A 220 -13.27 13.90 -7.39
C LYS A 220 -13.11 12.38 -7.31
N ILE A 221 -11.92 11.88 -6.95
CA ILE A 221 -11.69 10.43 -6.75
C ILE A 221 -12.61 9.91 -5.64
N TYR A 222 -12.56 10.54 -4.46
CA TYR A 222 -13.38 10.13 -3.31
C TYR A 222 -14.88 10.26 -3.62
N GLN A 223 -15.32 11.37 -4.21
CA GLN A 223 -16.72 11.58 -4.54
C GLN A 223 -17.28 10.48 -5.46
N ILE A 224 -16.52 10.08 -6.50
CA ILE A 224 -16.95 9.01 -7.43
C ILE A 224 -17.09 7.68 -6.68
N LEU A 225 -16.07 7.29 -5.92
CA LEU A 225 -16.07 6.00 -5.21
C LEU A 225 -17.13 5.96 -4.09
N ILE A 226 -17.40 7.09 -3.43
CA ILE A 226 -18.51 7.25 -2.46
C ILE A 226 -19.86 7.09 -3.15
N ASN A 227 -20.07 7.75 -4.29
CA ASN A 227 -21.32 7.64 -5.06
C ASN A 227 -21.58 6.21 -5.56
N GLU A 228 -20.51 5.47 -5.84
CA GLU A 228 -20.55 4.05 -6.19
C GLU A 228 -20.78 3.13 -5.00
N GLY A 229 -20.70 3.67 -3.78
CA GLY A 229 -21.00 2.98 -2.54
C GLY A 229 -19.81 2.23 -1.96
N ILE A 230 -18.61 2.82 -1.96
CA ILE A 230 -17.47 2.29 -1.20
C ILE A 230 -17.85 2.08 0.27
N GLU A 231 -17.46 0.94 0.83
CA GLU A 231 -17.86 0.48 2.17
C GLU A 231 -17.07 1.20 3.26
N THR A 232 -15.75 1.30 3.09
CA THR A 232 -14.86 1.84 4.12
C THR A 232 -13.81 2.79 3.52
N ILE A 233 -13.43 3.80 4.29
CA ILE A 233 -12.37 4.76 3.95
C ILE A 233 -11.38 4.79 5.12
N MET A 234 -10.09 4.62 4.81
CA MET A 234 -9.01 4.82 5.78
C MET A 234 -8.49 6.26 5.68
N VAL A 235 -8.35 6.90 6.84
CA VAL A 235 -7.93 8.29 6.97
C VAL A 235 -6.50 8.34 7.50
N GLY A 236 -5.60 8.89 6.68
CA GLY A 236 -4.20 9.08 7.01
C GLY A 236 -3.98 10.20 8.03
N HIS A 237 -2.75 10.28 8.54
CA HIS A 237 -2.30 11.32 9.45
C HIS A 237 -1.76 12.52 8.67
N ILE A 238 -2.61 13.07 7.79
CA ILE A 238 -2.27 14.07 6.79
C ILE A 238 -3.09 15.34 7.06
N LEU A 239 -2.42 16.49 7.12
CA LEU A 239 -3.02 17.82 7.27
C LEU A 239 -3.58 18.32 5.92
N LEU A 240 -4.71 19.05 5.95
CA LEU A 240 -5.33 19.66 4.76
C LEU A 240 -5.67 21.14 5.04
N PRO A 241 -4.66 22.01 5.26
CA PRO A 241 -4.84 23.31 5.91
C PRO A 241 -5.73 24.29 5.13
N TYR A 242 -5.62 24.36 3.80
CA TYR A 242 -6.44 25.27 3.00
C TYR A 242 -7.94 24.96 3.09
N TYR A 243 -8.27 23.66 3.13
CA TYR A 243 -9.65 23.22 3.23
C TYR A 243 -10.20 23.39 4.65
N VAL A 244 -9.38 23.10 5.66
CA VAL A 244 -9.73 23.35 7.06
C VAL A 244 -10.02 24.83 7.29
N LYS A 245 -9.16 25.74 6.79
CA LYS A 245 -9.41 27.19 6.86
C LYS A 245 -10.63 27.64 6.05
N HIS A 246 -10.95 26.96 4.95
CA HIS A 246 -12.17 27.26 4.20
C HIS A 246 -13.44 26.90 4.99
N ILE A 247 -13.43 25.79 5.72
CA ILE A 247 -14.54 25.33 6.56
C ILE A 247 -14.62 26.15 7.86
N ASN A 248 -13.48 26.46 8.47
CA ASN A 248 -13.35 27.17 9.74
C ASN A 248 -12.33 28.31 9.61
N PRO A 249 -12.73 29.50 9.10
CA PRO A 249 -11.81 30.62 8.85
C PRO A 249 -11.11 31.17 10.10
N GLU A 250 -11.69 30.94 11.28
CA GLU A 250 -11.16 31.42 12.56
C GLU A 250 -10.15 30.46 13.20
N ILE A 251 -9.95 29.27 12.63
CA ILE A 251 -8.98 28.30 13.16
C ILE A 251 -7.56 28.83 13.01
N LYS A 252 -6.76 28.73 14.08
CA LYS A 252 -5.35 29.07 14.04
C LYS A 252 -4.55 27.93 13.43
N ASP A 253 -3.42 28.25 12.80
CA ASP A 253 -2.54 27.25 12.19
C ASP A 253 -2.06 26.18 13.19
N GLU A 254 -1.80 26.57 14.44
CA GLU A 254 -1.39 25.67 15.52
C GLU A 254 -2.48 24.68 15.96
N ASP A 255 -3.74 24.96 15.64
CA ASP A 255 -4.90 24.13 15.99
C ASP A 255 -5.35 23.22 14.82
N ILE A 256 -4.73 23.31 13.64
CA ILE A 256 -5.05 22.46 12.50
C ILE A 256 -4.55 21.03 12.77
N LEU A 257 -5.49 20.10 12.83
CA LEU A 257 -5.22 18.68 13.11
C LEU A 257 -5.15 17.83 11.83
N PRO A 258 -4.39 16.72 11.84
CA PRO A 258 -4.40 15.78 10.72
C PRO A 258 -5.79 15.16 10.54
N ALA A 259 -6.08 14.74 9.31
CA ALA A 259 -7.40 14.26 8.89
C ALA A 259 -7.98 13.18 9.80
N SER A 260 -7.16 12.26 10.31
CA SER A 260 -7.60 11.18 11.19
C SER A 260 -8.20 11.65 12.53
N MET A 261 -8.12 12.94 12.86
CA MET A 261 -8.69 13.50 14.10
C MET A 261 -9.29 14.91 13.92
N SER A 262 -9.40 15.43 12.69
CA SER A 262 -9.97 16.76 12.42
C SER A 262 -11.47 16.67 12.19
N LYS A 263 -12.25 17.45 12.95
CA LYS A 263 -13.71 17.53 12.79
C LYS A 263 -14.10 18.15 11.44
N GLU A 264 -13.39 19.18 11.01
CA GLU A 264 -13.61 19.85 9.72
C GLU A 264 -13.45 18.86 8.56
N ILE A 265 -12.43 18.00 8.63
CA ILE A 265 -12.16 17.02 7.57
C ILE A 265 -13.11 15.81 7.66
N LEU A 266 -13.30 15.24 8.85
CA LEU A 266 -14.09 14.02 9.02
C LEU A 266 -15.60 14.30 8.93
N SER A 267 -16.10 15.26 9.69
CA SER A 267 -17.53 15.56 9.74
C SER A 267 -17.94 16.47 8.57
N ASN A 268 -17.33 17.66 8.44
CA ASN A 268 -17.84 18.63 7.46
C ASN A 268 -17.46 18.27 6.01
N LEU A 269 -16.23 17.84 5.76
CA LEU A 269 -15.83 17.44 4.41
C LEU A 269 -16.33 16.02 4.07
N LEU A 270 -15.93 15.00 4.82
CA LEU A 270 -16.19 13.61 4.43
C LEU A 270 -17.65 13.17 4.65
N ARG A 271 -18.26 13.46 5.81
CA ARG A 271 -19.67 13.09 6.06
C ARG A 271 -20.64 14.02 5.35
N GLU A 272 -20.49 15.33 5.49
CA GLU A 272 -21.48 16.30 5.01
C GLU A 272 -21.29 16.63 3.51
N LYS A 273 -20.14 17.18 3.11
CA LYS A 273 -19.92 17.60 1.71
C LYS A 273 -19.86 16.41 0.75
N LEU A 274 -19.07 15.37 1.05
CA LEU A 274 -18.92 14.21 0.18
C LEU A 274 -20.04 13.16 0.35
N GLY A 275 -20.80 13.24 1.44
CA GLY A 275 -21.93 12.33 1.70
C GLY A 275 -21.53 10.92 2.09
N PHE A 276 -20.33 10.70 2.65
CA PHE A 276 -19.87 9.35 2.98
C PHE A 276 -20.61 8.76 4.17
N ASN A 277 -21.37 7.69 3.94
CA ASN A 277 -22.19 7.02 4.95
C ASN A 277 -21.51 5.77 5.57
N GLY A 278 -20.46 5.22 4.92
CA GLY A 278 -19.77 3.99 5.33
C GLY A 278 -18.84 4.14 6.54
N ILE A 279 -17.97 3.15 6.79
CA ILE A 279 -17.03 3.19 7.93
C ILE A 279 -15.85 4.10 7.63
N ILE A 280 -15.56 5.03 8.54
CA ILE A 280 -14.29 5.74 8.60
C ILE A 280 -13.38 5.02 9.59
N VAL A 281 -12.23 4.53 9.13
CA VAL A 281 -11.19 3.94 9.99
C VAL A 281 -9.95 4.83 9.96
N THR A 282 -9.25 4.98 11.09
CA THR A 282 -7.95 5.66 11.08
C THR A 282 -6.91 4.82 10.34
N ASP A 283 -5.83 5.43 9.85
CA ASP A 283 -4.57 4.72 9.68
C ASP A 283 -3.99 4.35 11.07
N ALA A 284 -2.90 3.58 11.10
CA ALA A 284 -2.34 3.01 12.32
C ALA A 284 -1.96 4.09 13.36
N THR A 285 -2.71 4.16 14.46
CA THR A 285 -2.54 5.20 15.50
C THR A 285 -1.22 5.10 16.27
N ALA A 286 -0.39 4.10 15.98
CA ALA A 286 0.96 3.98 16.51
C ALA A 286 2.00 4.83 15.74
N MET A 287 1.66 5.38 14.58
CA MET A 287 2.53 6.23 13.75
C MET A 287 2.79 7.59 14.40
N ILE A 288 3.93 8.21 14.08
CA ILE A 288 4.31 9.51 14.65
C ILE A 288 3.33 10.59 14.24
N GLY A 289 2.87 10.63 12.98
CA GLY A 289 1.91 11.63 12.50
C GLY A 289 0.61 11.70 13.28
N TYR A 290 0.20 10.62 13.97
CA TYR A 290 -0.92 10.64 14.90
C TYR A 290 -0.50 11.07 16.31
N ASN A 291 0.58 10.48 16.83
CA ASN A 291 0.95 10.61 18.24
C ASN A 291 1.48 12.01 18.62
N VAL A 292 1.96 12.80 17.65
CA VAL A 292 2.52 14.14 17.94
C VAL A 292 1.48 15.25 17.97
N ALA A 293 0.25 14.98 17.53
CA ALA A 293 -0.78 16.00 17.39
C ALA A 293 -1.42 16.40 18.73
N MET A 294 -1.63 15.45 19.65
CA MET A 294 -2.32 15.67 20.92
C MET A 294 -2.00 14.54 21.91
N PRO A 295 -2.07 14.76 23.25
CA PRO A 295 -1.93 13.69 24.24
C PRO A 295 -2.84 12.48 23.95
N ARG A 296 -2.26 11.28 24.00
CA ARG A 296 -2.92 10.04 23.53
C ARG A 296 -4.26 9.76 24.24
N ASN A 297 -4.31 9.98 25.55
CA ASN A 297 -5.52 9.77 26.36
C ASN A 297 -6.68 10.71 25.98
N LYS A 298 -6.41 11.83 25.32
CA LYS A 298 -7.44 12.75 24.81
C LYS A 298 -7.77 12.49 23.34
N VAL A 299 -6.74 12.21 22.53
CA VAL A 299 -6.93 12.10 21.08
C VAL A 299 -7.68 10.83 20.67
N ILE A 300 -7.54 9.72 21.40
CA ILE A 300 -8.25 8.47 21.11
C ILE A 300 -9.79 8.65 21.15
N PRO A 301 -10.39 9.14 22.26
CA PRO A 301 -11.82 9.43 22.28
C PRO A 301 -12.22 10.55 21.31
N LEU A 302 -11.41 11.60 21.17
CA LEU A 302 -11.71 12.73 20.28
C LEU A 302 -11.73 12.32 18.80
N THR A 303 -10.88 11.38 18.39
CA THR A 303 -10.88 10.83 17.02
C THR A 303 -12.23 10.20 16.68
N ILE A 304 -12.84 9.46 17.62
CA ILE A 304 -14.18 8.93 17.44
C ILE A 304 -15.22 10.06 17.44
N GLU A 305 -15.16 10.96 18.42
CA GLU A 305 -16.03 12.13 18.54
C GLU A 305 -16.08 12.96 17.23
N ASN A 306 -14.91 13.20 16.63
CA ASN A 306 -14.77 14.04 15.45
C ASN A 306 -15.22 13.37 14.13
N GLY A 307 -15.39 12.04 14.11
CA GLY A 307 -16.08 11.36 13.01
C GLY A 307 -15.54 9.99 12.58
N CYS A 308 -14.39 9.54 13.09
CA CYS A 308 -13.92 8.17 12.83
C CYS A 308 -14.82 7.16 13.54
N ASP A 309 -15.11 6.02 12.91
CA ASP A 309 -15.89 4.94 13.52
C ASP A 309 -15.01 3.85 14.13
N MET A 310 -13.74 3.75 13.68
CA MET A 310 -12.83 2.70 14.12
C MET A 310 -11.38 3.19 14.22
N ILE A 311 -10.70 2.78 15.29
CA ILE A 311 -9.29 3.00 15.56
C ILE A 311 -8.49 1.80 15.06
N LEU A 312 -7.58 2.03 14.11
CA LEU A 312 -6.62 1.02 13.67
C LEU A 312 -5.38 1.04 14.58
N PHE A 313 -5.08 -0.14 15.13
CA PHE A 313 -3.98 -0.41 16.05
C PHE A 313 -4.02 0.42 17.34
N ASN A 314 -3.12 0.04 18.24
CA ASN A 314 -2.94 0.63 19.56
C ASN A 314 -1.45 0.76 19.85
N LYS A 315 -1.10 1.63 20.81
CA LYS A 315 0.22 1.58 21.47
C LYS A 315 0.14 0.63 22.66
N ASN A 316 -0.77 0.94 23.59
CA ASN A 316 -1.15 0.09 24.69
C ASN A 316 -2.67 -0.02 24.69
N ILE A 317 -3.18 -1.23 24.47
CA ILE A 317 -4.62 -1.46 24.30
C ILE A 317 -5.41 -1.21 25.60
N ASP A 318 -4.81 -1.48 26.77
CA ASP A 318 -5.45 -1.23 28.05
C ASP A 318 -5.62 0.29 28.29
N GLU A 319 -4.57 1.06 28.00
CA GLU A 319 -4.62 2.54 28.11
C GLU A 319 -5.60 3.15 27.11
N ASP A 320 -5.61 2.67 25.86
CA ASP A 320 -6.50 3.19 24.82
C ASP A 320 -7.98 2.88 25.12
N TYR A 321 -8.29 1.70 25.69
CA TYR A 321 -9.64 1.38 26.14
C TYR A 321 -10.06 2.21 27.34
N GLN A 322 -9.15 2.42 28.30
CA GLN A 322 -9.45 3.28 29.45
C GLN A 322 -9.69 4.73 29.02
N ALA A 323 -8.91 5.24 28.07
CA ALA A 323 -9.11 6.58 27.50
C ALA A 323 -10.51 6.77 26.89
N MET A 324 -11.08 5.74 26.26
CA MET A 324 -12.47 5.79 25.75
C MET A 324 -13.49 5.92 26.89
N LYS A 325 -13.30 5.19 27.99
CA LYS A 325 -14.17 5.26 29.17
C LYS A 325 -14.08 6.62 29.84
N ASP A 326 -12.86 7.10 30.06
CA ASP A 326 -12.61 8.42 30.66
C ASP A 326 -13.14 9.55 29.75
N GLY A 327 -13.04 9.39 28.43
CA GLY A 327 -13.60 10.31 27.45
C GLY A 327 -15.12 10.41 27.53
N LEU A 328 -15.81 9.28 27.74
CA LEU A 328 -17.26 9.25 27.95
C LEU A 328 -17.67 9.89 29.28
N GLU A 329 -16.94 9.58 30.35
CA GLU A 329 -17.22 10.14 31.68
C GLU A 329 -17.02 11.65 31.73
N SER A 330 -15.97 12.15 31.08
CA SER A 330 -15.65 13.59 31.01
C SER A 330 -16.48 14.37 29.98
N GLY A 331 -17.22 13.69 29.10
CA GLY A 331 -17.96 14.30 27.99
C GLY A 331 -17.10 14.70 26.78
N LEU A 332 -15.84 14.29 26.74
CA LEU A 332 -14.97 14.43 25.55
C LEU A 332 -15.43 13.55 24.39
N LEU A 333 -16.08 12.43 24.70
CA LEU A 333 -16.75 11.55 23.75
C LEU A 333 -18.20 11.41 24.15
N SER A 334 -19.10 11.51 23.19
CA SER A 334 -20.54 11.33 23.42
C SER A 334 -20.98 9.88 23.19
N MET A 335 -21.94 9.41 24.00
CA MET A 335 -22.57 8.10 23.74
C MET A 335 -23.37 8.10 22.43
N GLU A 336 -23.87 9.25 21.97
CA GLU A 336 -24.51 9.38 20.66
C GLU A 336 -23.52 9.03 19.55
N ARG A 337 -22.31 9.58 19.60
CA ARG A 337 -21.28 9.26 18.61
C ARG A 337 -20.85 7.80 18.66
N VAL A 338 -20.63 7.24 19.86
CA VAL A 338 -20.32 5.80 20.00
C VAL A 338 -21.40 4.95 19.35
N ASN A 339 -22.67 5.27 19.61
CA ASN A 339 -23.80 4.54 19.04
C ASN A 339 -23.84 4.63 17.51
N ASP A 340 -23.65 5.83 16.97
CA ASP A 340 -23.62 6.11 15.54
C ASP A 340 -22.45 5.36 14.83
N ALA A 341 -21.26 5.30 15.45
CA ALA A 341 -20.13 4.52 14.95
C ALA A 341 -20.39 3.00 14.96
N VAL A 342 -20.87 2.46 16.09
CA VAL A 342 -21.17 1.03 16.23
C VAL A 342 -22.25 0.59 15.24
N LEU A 343 -23.27 1.41 15.00
CA LEU A 343 -24.30 1.11 14.00
C LEU A 343 -23.73 0.99 12.58
N ARG A 344 -22.77 1.83 12.17
CA ARG A 344 -22.08 1.68 10.87
C ARG A 344 -21.27 0.40 10.79
N ILE A 345 -20.59 0.04 11.89
CA ILE A 345 -19.80 -1.19 11.97
C ILE A 345 -20.70 -2.42 11.81
N LEU A 346 -21.77 -2.50 12.59
CA LEU A 346 -22.73 -3.61 12.52
C LEU A 346 -23.44 -3.65 11.15
N ALA A 347 -23.79 -2.51 10.58
CA ALA A 347 -24.42 -2.43 9.27
C ALA A 347 -23.48 -2.89 8.16
N THR A 348 -22.19 -2.55 8.22
CA THR A 348 -21.19 -3.05 7.27
C THR A 348 -21.04 -4.57 7.35
N LYS A 349 -20.96 -5.11 8.58
CA LYS A 349 -20.93 -6.56 8.81
C LYS A 349 -22.18 -7.24 8.24
N MET A 350 -23.36 -6.65 8.46
CA MET A 350 -24.64 -7.15 7.94
C MET A 350 -24.71 -7.12 6.41
N ALA A 351 -24.36 -5.98 5.80
CA ALA A 351 -24.39 -5.77 4.36
C ALA A 351 -23.47 -6.75 3.61
N ASN A 352 -22.36 -7.15 4.25
CA ASN A 352 -21.37 -8.05 3.68
C ASN A 352 -21.53 -9.51 4.15
N GLY A 353 -22.63 -9.83 4.83
CA GLY A 353 -23.00 -11.21 5.17
C GLY A 353 -22.15 -11.87 6.27
N LEU A 354 -21.46 -11.09 7.12
CA LEU A 354 -20.61 -11.62 8.18
C LEU A 354 -21.40 -12.34 9.29
N PHE A 355 -22.71 -12.12 9.38
CA PHE A 355 -23.61 -12.81 10.33
C PHE A 355 -24.28 -14.07 9.76
N GLU A 356 -23.92 -14.46 8.54
CA GLU A 356 -24.38 -15.69 7.89
C GLU A 356 -23.25 -16.73 7.87
N GLU A 357 -23.56 -17.95 7.42
CA GLU A 357 -22.54 -18.98 7.20
C GLU A 357 -21.43 -18.44 6.27
N PRO A 358 -20.15 -18.52 6.68
CA PRO A 358 -19.05 -17.93 5.92
C PRO A 358 -18.99 -18.52 4.50
N LYS A 359 -19.02 -17.64 3.49
CA LYS A 359 -18.73 -17.99 2.09
C LYS A 359 -17.22 -18.06 1.86
N VAL A 360 -16.54 -18.89 2.64
CA VAL A 360 -15.08 -19.08 2.58
C VAL A 360 -14.75 -20.17 1.57
N HIS A 361 -13.83 -19.87 0.66
CA HIS A 361 -13.19 -20.89 -0.17
C HIS A 361 -12.25 -21.75 0.68
N ASN A 362 -12.76 -22.81 1.30
CA ASN A 362 -11.99 -23.66 2.22
C ASN A 362 -10.80 -24.42 1.62
N ASN A 363 -10.47 -24.20 0.35
CA ASN A 363 -9.38 -24.85 -0.34
C ASN A 363 -8.13 -23.96 -0.41
N LEU A 364 -7.13 -24.26 0.43
CA LEU A 364 -5.85 -23.53 0.45
C LEU A 364 -5.03 -23.70 -0.85
N THR A 365 -5.33 -24.68 -1.72
CA THR A 365 -4.59 -24.85 -2.99
C THR A 365 -4.82 -23.71 -3.99
N ILE A 366 -5.75 -22.78 -3.71
CA ILE A 366 -5.94 -21.57 -4.52
C ILE A 366 -4.83 -20.55 -4.28
N ILE A 367 -4.18 -20.61 -3.11
CA ILE A 367 -3.14 -19.68 -2.68
C ILE A 367 -1.86 -20.00 -3.44
N GLY A 368 -1.29 -18.99 -4.09
CA GLY A 368 -0.04 -19.16 -4.83
C GLY A 368 -0.15 -20.03 -6.08
N CYS A 369 -1.37 -20.40 -6.52
CA CYS A 369 -1.58 -21.42 -7.55
C CYS A 369 -1.04 -21.00 -8.94
N ASP A 370 -0.77 -21.99 -9.79
CA ASP A 370 -0.20 -21.78 -11.14
C ASP A 370 -0.97 -20.77 -12.00
N GLU A 371 -2.30 -20.73 -11.89
CA GLU A 371 -3.11 -19.75 -12.62
C GLU A 371 -2.79 -18.33 -12.17
N HIS A 372 -2.70 -18.09 -10.87
CA HIS A 372 -2.36 -16.78 -10.31
C HIS A 372 -0.91 -16.39 -10.66
N GLN A 373 0.03 -17.34 -10.60
CA GLN A 373 1.42 -17.08 -10.99
C GLN A 373 1.55 -16.74 -12.49
N LYS A 374 0.79 -17.41 -13.37
CA LYS A 374 0.73 -17.07 -14.81
C LYS A 374 0.16 -15.67 -15.04
N LEU A 375 -0.86 -15.28 -14.29
CA LEU A 375 -1.41 -13.94 -14.36
C LEU A 375 -0.41 -12.89 -13.85
N ALA A 376 0.34 -13.18 -12.78
CA ALA A 376 1.40 -12.31 -12.28
C ALA A 376 2.50 -12.12 -13.35
N TYR A 377 2.93 -13.21 -14.00
CA TYR A 377 3.85 -13.15 -15.14
C TYR A 377 3.30 -12.31 -16.29
N GLN A 378 2.04 -12.51 -16.67
CA GLN A 378 1.40 -11.72 -17.72
C GLN A 378 1.39 -10.22 -17.37
N CYS A 379 1.01 -9.87 -16.14
CA CYS A 379 1.01 -8.48 -15.69
C CYS A 379 2.42 -7.89 -15.74
N ALA A 380 3.44 -8.62 -15.26
CA ALA A 380 4.83 -8.20 -15.35
C ALA A 380 5.29 -7.98 -16.80
N SER A 381 5.00 -8.93 -17.70
CA SER A 381 5.35 -8.82 -19.12
C SER A 381 4.70 -7.61 -19.79
N GLU A 382 3.45 -7.30 -19.44
CA GLU A 382 2.75 -6.10 -19.94
C GLU A 382 3.26 -4.79 -19.29
N ALA A 383 3.75 -4.84 -18.05
CA ALA A 383 4.11 -3.65 -17.26
C ALA A 383 5.52 -3.10 -17.53
N ILE A 384 6.51 -3.97 -17.76
CA ILE A 384 7.91 -3.53 -17.86
C ILE A 384 8.08 -2.51 -18.99
N THR A 385 8.57 -1.33 -18.62
CA THR A 385 8.62 -0.15 -19.49
C THR A 385 10.05 0.20 -19.85
N LEU A 386 10.35 0.25 -21.15
CA LEU A 386 11.61 0.79 -21.66
C LEU A 386 11.51 2.32 -21.76
N VAL A 387 11.88 3.02 -20.69
CA VAL A 387 11.73 4.49 -20.56
C VAL A 387 12.72 5.23 -21.46
N LYS A 388 13.97 4.75 -21.52
CA LYS A 388 15.05 5.38 -22.29
C LYS A 388 15.82 4.32 -23.04
N ASN A 389 16.02 4.52 -24.35
CA ASN A 389 16.82 3.63 -25.20
C ASN A 389 17.59 4.45 -26.24
N LYS A 390 18.78 4.91 -25.88
CA LYS A 390 19.69 5.68 -26.76
C LYS A 390 20.90 4.89 -27.24
N GLN A 391 21.11 3.67 -26.72
CA GLN A 391 22.25 2.81 -27.07
C GLN A 391 21.88 1.63 -27.98
N ASN A 392 20.60 1.31 -28.15
CA ASN A 392 20.15 0.14 -28.92
C ASN A 392 20.83 -1.17 -28.45
N LEU A 393 20.77 -1.42 -27.14
CA LEU A 393 21.44 -2.58 -26.53
C LEU A 393 20.78 -3.91 -26.90
N PHE A 394 19.45 -3.93 -26.95
CA PHE A 394 18.66 -5.17 -27.08
C PHE A 394 18.63 -5.74 -28.50
N PRO A 395 18.50 -7.07 -28.66
CA PRO A 395 18.65 -8.06 -27.58
C PRO A 395 20.10 -8.14 -27.10
N ILE A 396 20.29 -8.39 -25.79
CA ILE A 396 21.61 -8.77 -25.27
C ILE A 396 21.83 -10.26 -25.51
N THR A 397 23.03 -10.63 -25.95
CA THR A 397 23.42 -12.03 -26.15
C THR A 397 24.88 -12.23 -25.70
N PRO A 398 25.28 -13.44 -25.28
CA PRO A 398 26.68 -13.72 -24.94
C PRO A 398 27.65 -13.50 -26.12
N GLN A 399 27.17 -13.57 -27.36
CA GLN A 399 27.99 -13.28 -28.54
C GLN A 399 28.31 -11.79 -28.69
N LYS A 400 27.42 -10.91 -28.21
CA LYS A 400 27.58 -9.45 -28.29
C LYS A 400 28.18 -8.85 -27.01
N TYR A 401 27.80 -9.40 -25.86
CA TYR A 401 28.13 -8.87 -24.53
C TYR A 401 28.46 -10.02 -23.56
N LYS A 402 29.57 -10.72 -23.75
CA LYS A 402 29.86 -11.95 -22.99
C LYS A 402 30.09 -11.68 -21.51
N ARG A 403 30.90 -10.67 -21.20
CA ARG A 403 31.37 -10.34 -19.84
C ARG A 403 30.56 -9.19 -19.28
N VAL A 404 29.81 -9.43 -18.22
CA VAL A 404 28.83 -8.48 -17.69
C VAL A 404 29.15 -8.15 -16.25
N ARG A 405 29.32 -6.86 -15.95
CA ARG A 405 29.38 -6.37 -14.58
C ARG A 405 27.96 -6.05 -14.09
N VAL A 406 27.59 -6.56 -12.91
CA VAL A 406 26.30 -6.27 -12.27
C VAL A 406 26.49 -5.50 -10.97
N TYR A 407 25.75 -4.41 -10.80
CA TYR A 407 25.69 -3.63 -9.56
C TYR A 407 24.28 -3.74 -8.96
N HIS A 408 24.18 -4.16 -7.69
CA HIS A 408 22.93 -4.16 -6.95
C HIS A 408 22.84 -2.93 -6.03
N LEU A 409 21.93 -2.01 -6.36
CA LEU A 409 21.66 -0.83 -5.55
C LEU A 409 20.41 -1.09 -4.71
N THR A 410 20.59 -1.41 -3.44
CA THR A 410 19.50 -1.75 -2.51
C THR A 410 19.75 -1.13 -1.14
N ASP A 411 18.80 -1.29 -0.23
CA ASP A 411 18.91 -0.84 1.15
C ASP A 411 20.10 -1.50 1.87
N LYS A 412 20.94 -0.67 2.49
CA LYS A 412 22.10 -1.13 3.28
C LYS A 412 21.76 -1.49 4.72
N THR A 413 20.56 -1.13 5.17
CA THR A 413 20.05 -1.40 6.51
C THR A 413 18.74 -2.16 6.42
N SER A 414 18.55 -3.16 7.28
CA SER A 414 17.25 -3.79 7.48
C SER A 414 16.33 -2.86 8.29
N GLY A 415 15.02 -2.90 7.99
CA GLY A 415 14.02 -2.11 8.71
C GLY A 415 12.84 -1.67 7.85
N GLY A 416 11.80 -1.17 8.52
CA GLY A 416 10.51 -0.82 7.92
C GLY A 416 9.68 -2.06 7.55
N PHE A 417 8.40 -1.85 7.27
CA PHE A 417 7.53 -2.90 6.76
C PHE A 417 7.50 -2.86 5.24
N LYS A 418 7.95 -3.93 4.60
CA LYS A 418 8.03 -4.11 3.14
C LYS A 418 7.42 -5.45 2.76
N GLU A 419 7.06 -5.61 1.50
CA GLU A 419 6.73 -6.92 0.94
C GLU A 419 8.02 -7.68 0.63
N GLU A 420 8.00 -9.00 0.77
CA GLU A 420 9.15 -9.83 0.39
C GLU A 420 9.34 -9.78 -1.13
N GLY A 421 10.57 -9.52 -1.56
CA GLY A 421 10.93 -9.46 -2.97
C GLY A 421 11.20 -10.83 -3.59
N SER A 422 11.77 -10.80 -4.79
CA SER A 422 12.20 -11.94 -5.60
C SER A 422 13.12 -12.85 -4.81
N GLN A 423 12.83 -14.14 -4.84
CA GLN A 423 13.70 -15.19 -4.29
C GLN A 423 14.74 -15.64 -5.31
N LYS A 424 14.56 -15.25 -6.58
CA LYS A 424 15.50 -15.50 -7.67
C LYS A 424 16.41 -14.30 -7.91
N ARG A 425 17.56 -14.55 -8.53
CA ARG A 425 18.58 -13.54 -8.86
C ARG A 425 18.74 -13.38 -10.37
N LEU A 426 19.06 -12.17 -10.83
CA LEU A 426 19.17 -11.86 -12.27
C LEU A 426 20.33 -12.62 -12.90
N GLU A 427 21.44 -12.66 -12.19
CA GLU A 427 22.68 -13.34 -12.51
C GLU A 427 22.46 -14.82 -12.81
N ASP A 428 21.67 -15.55 -12.00
CA ASP A 428 21.39 -16.97 -12.24
C ASP A 428 20.75 -17.19 -13.62
N TYR A 429 19.82 -16.30 -14.03
CA TYR A 429 19.22 -16.37 -15.35
C TYR A 429 20.21 -16.07 -16.48
N LEU A 430 21.08 -15.06 -16.30
CA LEU A 430 22.06 -14.68 -17.31
C LEU A 430 23.20 -15.69 -17.42
N GLU A 431 23.71 -16.25 -16.33
CA GLU A 431 24.72 -17.30 -16.34
C GLU A 431 24.22 -18.55 -17.07
N ASN A 432 22.97 -18.96 -16.82
CA ASN A 432 22.33 -20.07 -17.53
C ASN A 432 22.19 -19.83 -19.05
N LEU A 433 22.19 -18.57 -19.48
CA LEU A 433 22.19 -18.18 -20.89
C LEU A 433 23.60 -18.08 -21.48
N GLY A 434 24.65 -18.27 -20.67
CA GLY A 434 26.06 -18.28 -21.10
C GLY A 434 26.79 -16.94 -20.96
N PHE A 435 26.23 -15.99 -20.22
CA PHE A 435 26.95 -14.76 -19.83
C PHE A 435 27.96 -15.06 -18.71
N GLU A 436 29.10 -14.37 -18.71
CA GLU A 436 30.06 -14.36 -17.61
C GLU A 436 29.72 -13.18 -16.70
N ILE A 437 29.13 -13.44 -15.54
CA ILE A 437 28.66 -12.42 -14.62
C ILE A 437 29.71 -12.14 -13.53
N ASP A 438 30.03 -10.87 -13.36
CA ASP A 438 30.86 -10.38 -12.26
C ASP A 438 30.01 -9.41 -11.43
N VAL A 439 29.64 -9.81 -10.22
CA VAL A 439 28.83 -8.97 -9.32
C VAL A 439 29.75 -8.06 -8.51
N TYR A 440 29.44 -6.77 -8.44
CA TYR A 440 30.22 -5.81 -7.66
C TYR A 440 30.21 -6.20 -6.17
N ASP A 441 31.40 -6.34 -5.59
CA ASP A 441 31.58 -6.72 -4.19
C ASP A 441 31.49 -5.48 -3.28
N TYR A 442 30.39 -5.40 -2.53
CA TYR A 442 30.15 -4.33 -1.55
C TYR A 442 30.81 -4.57 -0.19
N GLU A 443 31.24 -5.81 0.10
CA GLU A 443 31.93 -6.16 1.34
C GLU A 443 33.44 -5.91 1.23
N GLN A 444 34.02 -6.15 0.05
CA GLN A 444 35.43 -5.96 -0.25
C GLN A 444 35.63 -5.05 -1.45
N LEU A 445 35.61 -3.74 -1.19
CA LEU A 445 35.83 -2.73 -2.23
C LEU A 445 37.23 -2.87 -2.87
N ASN A 446 37.27 -2.96 -4.20
CA ASN A 446 38.52 -3.02 -4.96
C ASN A 446 39.14 -1.62 -5.10
N PHE A 447 40.11 -1.31 -4.23
CA PHE A 447 40.79 0.00 -4.23
C PHE A 447 41.51 0.32 -5.54
N TYR A 448 42.05 -0.68 -6.24
CA TYR A 448 42.65 -0.45 -7.55
C TYR A 448 41.60 0.01 -8.56
N GLU A 449 40.43 -0.65 -8.61
CA GLU A 449 39.31 -0.21 -9.47
C GLU A 449 38.81 1.20 -9.14
N ILE A 450 38.90 1.61 -7.87
CA ILE A 450 38.39 2.92 -7.40
C ILE A 450 39.39 4.06 -7.67
N PHE A 451 40.69 3.84 -7.42
CA PHE A 451 41.68 4.92 -7.38
C PHE A 451 42.68 4.92 -8.53
N GLU A 452 42.92 3.78 -9.17
CA GLU A 452 44.03 3.61 -10.12
C GLU A 452 43.58 3.12 -11.50
N ALA A 453 42.51 2.33 -11.56
CA ALA A 453 41.99 1.81 -12.82
C ALA A 453 41.31 2.91 -13.64
N GLY A 454 41.62 2.94 -14.93
CA GLY A 454 40.95 3.80 -15.91
C GLY A 454 39.86 3.08 -16.70
N ALA A 455 39.17 3.82 -17.57
CA ALA A 455 38.14 3.26 -18.46
C ALA A 455 38.63 2.09 -19.33
N SER A 456 39.90 2.10 -19.76
CA SER A 456 40.49 1.01 -20.55
C SER A 456 40.50 -0.32 -19.78
N TYR A 457 40.83 -0.29 -18.48
CA TYR A 457 40.82 -1.48 -17.64
C TYR A 457 39.41 -2.11 -17.55
N LEU A 458 38.38 -1.27 -17.35
CA LEU A 458 37.00 -1.75 -17.28
C LEU A 458 36.50 -2.26 -18.65
N LYS A 459 36.85 -1.61 -19.77
CA LYS A 459 36.53 -2.08 -21.13
C LYS A 459 37.21 -3.41 -21.47
N GLU A 460 38.42 -3.63 -20.98
CA GLU A 460 39.12 -4.89 -21.14
C GLU A 460 38.48 -6.02 -20.33
N LYS A 461 37.76 -5.72 -19.24
CA LYS A 461 37.07 -6.72 -18.42
C LYS A 461 35.62 -6.97 -18.82
N TYR A 462 34.88 -5.93 -19.20
CA TYR A 462 33.42 -6.00 -19.37
C TYR A 462 32.98 -5.48 -20.73
N ASP A 463 32.02 -6.19 -21.32
CA ASP A 463 31.35 -5.83 -22.56
C ASP A 463 30.05 -5.04 -22.30
N LEU A 464 29.45 -5.25 -21.12
CA LEU A 464 28.20 -4.61 -20.68
C LEU A 464 28.20 -4.41 -19.16
N VAL A 465 27.58 -3.33 -18.70
CA VAL A 465 27.28 -3.10 -17.28
C VAL A 465 25.77 -3.01 -17.07
N ILE A 466 25.28 -3.70 -16.03
CA ILE A 466 23.87 -3.68 -15.63
C ILE A 466 23.78 -3.18 -14.19
N TYR A 467 23.03 -2.10 -14.00
CA TYR A 467 22.60 -1.66 -12.68
C TYR A 467 21.20 -2.20 -12.38
N VAL A 468 21.04 -2.84 -11.22
CA VAL A 468 19.75 -3.32 -10.71
C VAL A 468 19.45 -2.57 -9.41
N ALA A 469 18.53 -1.62 -9.46
CA ALA A 469 18.14 -0.82 -8.31
C ALA A 469 16.81 -1.29 -7.72
N ASN A 470 16.77 -1.52 -6.41
CA ASN A 470 15.58 -1.96 -5.69
C ASN A 470 15.37 -1.09 -4.44
N PHE A 471 14.86 0.12 -4.65
CA PHE A 471 14.45 1.02 -3.57
C PHE A 471 12.92 1.02 -3.38
N ASP A 472 12.35 -0.12 -2.96
CA ASP A 472 10.90 -0.30 -2.71
C ASP A 472 10.35 0.55 -1.54
N THR A 473 9.13 1.06 -1.64
CA THR A 473 8.46 1.78 -0.54
C THR A 473 8.43 1.00 0.77
N ALA A 474 8.56 1.74 1.88
CA ALA A 474 8.64 1.14 3.20
C ALA A 474 8.34 2.17 4.29
N SER A 475 7.62 1.75 5.34
CA SER A 475 7.36 2.60 6.51
C SER A 475 8.66 3.11 7.14
N ASN A 476 8.67 4.39 7.55
CA ASN A 476 9.75 5.04 8.30
C ASN A 476 11.03 5.36 7.50
N TYR A 477 10.98 5.29 6.17
CA TYR A 477 12.05 5.80 5.32
C TYR A 477 11.73 7.24 4.90
N THR A 478 12.66 8.15 5.13
CA THR A 478 12.49 9.56 4.75
C THR A 478 12.71 9.80 3.26
N VAL A 479 13.46 8.92 2.59
CA VAL A 479 13.79 9.00 1.17
C VAL A 479 13.93 7.60 0.57
N ARG A 480 13.58 7.45 -0.71
CA ARG A 480 13.82 6.24 -1.53
C ARG A 480 14.71 6.53 -2.74
N ARG A 481 15.73 7.36 -2.52
CA ARG A 481 16.73 7.77 -3.53
C ARG A 481 17.92 6.81 -3.55
N ILE A 482 18.70 6.82 -4.63
CA ILE A 482 19.89 5.97 -4.70
C ILE A 482 20.89 6.36 -3.61
N GLU A 483 21.40 5.35 -2.90
CA GLU A 483 22.52 5.52 -1.97
C GLU A 483 23.81 4.87 -2.50
N TRP A 484 24.70 5.69 -3.04
CA TRP A 484 26.04 5.27 -3.47
C TRP A 484 26.94 4.87 -2.30
N VAL A 485 27.98 4.08 -2.60
CA VAL A 485 29.13 3.88 -1.71
C VAL A 485 29.74 5.23 -1.36
N LYS A 486 29.89 5.53 -0.06
CA LYS A 486 30.37 6.86 0.39
C LYS A 486 31.82 7.13 0.00
N LEU A 487 32.62 6.08 -0.18
CA LEU A 487 33.97 6.18 -0.71
C LEU A 487 33.89 6.52 -2.20
N MET A 488 34.01 7.80 -2.54
CA MET A 488 34.10 8.31 -3.91
C MET A 488 32.92 7.98 -4.84
N ALA A 489 31.76 7.54 -4.31
CA ALA A 489 30.69 6.98 -5.14
C ALA A 489 31.21 5.85 -6.05
N ALA A 490 32.02 4.95 -5.48
CA ALA A 490 32.73 3.88 -6.19
C ALA A 490 31.86 2.99 -7.09
N ASP A 491 30.57 2.89 -6.79
CA ASP A 491 29.57 2.15 -7.53
C ASP A 491 28.73 3.02 -8.49
N ALA A 492 28.99 4.32 -8.62
CA ALA A 492 28.27 5.20 -9.54
C ALA A 492 28.67 4.95 -11.02
N PRO A 493 27.75 5.13 -11.98
CA PRO A 493 27.97 4.80 -13.40
C PRO A 493 28.81 5.86 -14.14
N TRP A 494 30.04 6.12 -13.71
CA TRP A 494 30.92 7.15 -14.28
C TRP A 494 31.47 6.77 -15.68
N PHE A 495 31.49 5.48 -16.02
CA PHE A 495 32.03 4.91 -17.25
C PHE A 495 31.00 4.79 -18.40
N VAL A 496 29.81 5.37 -18.29
CA VAL A 496 28.70 5.22 -19.27
C VAL A 496 29.01 5.71 -20.71
N GLN A 497 30.07 6.51 -20.89
CA GLN A 497 30.53 6.91 -22.22
C GLN A 497 31.46 5.87 -22.87
N GLU A 498 31.99 4.96 -22.07
CA GLU A 498 33.07 4.03 -22.45
C GLU A 498 32.54 2.60 -22.58
N ILE A 499 31.61 2.20 -21.71
CA ILE A 499 31.05 0.85 -21.66
C ILE A 499 29.52 0.94 -21.83
N PRO A 500 28.91 0.13 -22.72
CA PRO A 500 27.47 -0.07 -22.75
C PRO A 500 26.94 -0.31 -21.35
N THR A 501 25.98 0.50 -20.91
CA THR A 501 25.48 0.50 -19.53
C THR A 501 23.97 0.66 -19.56
N MET A 502 23.26 -0.28 -18.94
CA MET A 502 21.83 -0.17 -18.70
C MET A 502 21.53 -0.06 -17.21
N PHE A 503 20.41 0.60 -16.90
CA PHE A 503 19.90 0.71 -15.54
C PHE A 503 18.48 0.18 -15.48
N ILE A 504 18.24 -0.70 -14.52
CA ILE A 504 16.97 -1.39 -14.32
C ILE A 504 16.49 -1.00 -12.92
N SER A 505 15.36 -0.30 -12.85
CA SER A 505 14.66 -0.07 -11.59
C SER A 505 13.62 -1.16 -11.36
N MET A 506 13.78 -1.92 -10.29
CA MET A 506 12.83 -2.94 -9.83
C MET A 506 11.66 -2.35 -9.05
N ALA A 507 11.75 -1.08 -8.61
CA ALA A 507 10.75 -0.43 -7.79
C ALA A 507 10.60 1.05 -8.19
N ASN A 508 11.28 1.97 -7.49
CA ASN A 508 11.13 3.41 -7.67
C ASN A 508 11.35 3.85 -9.15
N PRO A 509 10.32 4.38 -9.84
CA PRO A 509 10.41 4.67 -11.26
C PRO A 509 11.26 5.90 -11.61
N TYR A 510 11.75 6.62 -10.60
CA TYR A 510 12.35 7.95 -10.72
C TYR A 510 13.87 7.98 -10.63
N HIS A 511 14.56 6.84 -10.67
CA HIS A 511 16.02 6.80 -10.49
C HIS A 511 16.81 7.58 -11.57
N LEU A 512 16.21 7.91 -12.71
CA LEU A 512 16.82 8.84 -13.67
C LEU A 512 17.23 10.18 -13.05
N ILE A 513 16.59 10.64 -11.97
CA ILE A 513 17.02 11.85 -11.25
C ILE A 513 18.43 11.72 -10.66
N ASP A 514 18.85 10.49 -10.31
CA ASP A 514 20.15 10.16 -9.74
C ASP A 514 21.15 9.67 -10.80
N VAL A 515 20.65 9.11 -11.90
CA VAL A 515 21.48 8.58 -13.00
C VAL A 515 21.10 9.16 -14.39
N PRO A 516 21.03 10.49 -14.57
CA PRO A 516 20.57 11.09 -15.82
C PRO A 516 21.49 10.76 -17.00
N MET A 517 22.77 10.46 -16.72
CA MET A 517 23.79 10.10 -17.70
C MET A 517 23.58 8.72 -18.35
N VAL A 518 22.75 7.84 -17.74
CA VAL A 518 22.46 6.52 -18.31
C VAL A 518 21.63 6.67 -19.58
N LYS A 519 21.99 5.90 -20.61
CA LYS A 519 21.39 5.97 -21.95
C LYS A 519 20.36 4.87 -22.23
N THR A 520 20.32 3.83 -21.41
CA THR A 520 19.30 2.77 -21.47
C THR A 520 18.72 2.55 -20.07
N TYR A 521 17.43 2.82 -19.88
CA TYR A 521 16.77 2.78 -18.57
C TYR A 521 15.42 2.07 -18.67
N ILE A 522 15.18 1.15 -17.75
CA ILE A 522 13.99 0.29 -17.66
C ILE A 522 13.34 0.45 -16.29
N ASN A 523 12.01 0.59 -16.26
CA ASN A 523 11.21 0.48 -15.04
C ASN A 523 10.42 -0.83 -15.04
N CYS A 524 10.52 -1.57 -13.94
CA CYS A 524 9.81 -2.82 -13.69
C CYS A 524 8.65 -2.66 -12.69
N TYR A 525 8.73 -1.66 -11.80
CA TYR A 525 7.73 -1.28 -10.78
C TYR A 525 7.44 -2.32 -9.68
N SER A 526 7.76 -3.59 -9.89
CA SER A 526 7.61 -4.70 -8.94
C SER A 526 8.89 -5.53 -8.89
N ASN A 527 9.26 -5.99 -7.70
CA ASN A 527 10.50 -6.72 -7.44
C ASN A 527 10.25 -8.20 -7.13
N ASN A 528 9.40 -8.89 -7.89
CA ASN A 528 9.06 -10.31 -7.68
C ASN A 528 9.61 -11.24 -8.78
N ASP A 529 9.54 -12.55 -8.55
CA ASP A 529 10.06 -13.58 -9.46
C ASP A 529 9.47 -13.48 -10.88
N ALA A 530 8.16 -13.24 -10.98
CA ALA A 530 7.44 -13.10 -12.24
C ALA A 530 7.98 -11.91 -13.07
N CYS A 531 8.26 -10.80 -12.39
CA CYS A 531 8.86 -9.61 -13.00
C CYS A 531 10.29 -9.84 -13.46
N LEU A 532 11.09 -10.55 -12.66
CA LEU A 532 12.47 -10.86 -13.01
C LEU A 532 12.53 -11.78 -14.24
N GLU A 533 11.68 -12.80 -14.32
CA GLU A 533 11.60 -13.69 -15.48
C GLU A 533 11.18 -12.95 -16.75
N ALA A 534 10.12 -12.14 -16.68
CA ALA A 534 9.65 -11.34 -17.80
C ALA A 534 10.73 -10.32 -18.25
N LEU A 535 11.43 -9.70 -17.31
CA LEU A 535 12.55 -8.81 -17.59
C LEU A 535 13.64 -9.52 -18.41
N VAL A 536 14.11 -10.68 -17.95
CA VAL A 536 15.14 -11.45 -18.66
C VAL A 536 14.70 -11.77 -20.09
N ASN A 537 13.46 -12.22 -20.28
CA ASN A 537 12.93 -12.52 -21.62
C ASN A 537 12.92 -11.28 -22.54
N LYS A 538 12.65 -10.09 -22.00
CA LYS A 538 12.74 -8.84 -22.76
C LYS A 538 14.17 -8.42 -23.06
N LEU A 539 15.08 -8.56 -22.10
CA LEU A 539 16.50 -8.22 -22.29
C LEU A 539 17.11 -9.01 -23.46
N ILE A 540 16.79 -10.30 -23.58
CA ILE A 540 17.30 -11.17 -24.66
C ILE A 540 16.42 -11.18 -25.92
N GLY A 541 15.38 -10.35 -25.98
CA GLY A 541 14.50 -10.19 -27.14
C GLY A 541 13.57 -11.37 -27.43
N LYS A 542 13.28 -12.22 -26.44
CA LYS A 542 12.19 -13.20 -26.52
C LYS A 542 10.82 -12.53 -26.39
N GLU A 543 10.76 -11.37 -25.75
CA GLU A 543 9.56 -10.55 -25.60
C GLU A 543 9.86 -9.08 -25.89
N GLU A 544 8.84 -8.33 -26.35
CA GLU A 544 8.94 -6.89 -26.51
C GLU A 544 8.59 -6.12 -25.22
N PHE A 545 8.98 -4.85 -25.14
CA PHE A 545 8.58 -3.95 -24.06
C PHE A 545 7.23 -3.29 -24.40
N TYR A 546 6.21 -3.54 -23.58
CA TYR A 546 4.85 -3.01 -23.80
C TYR A 546 4.46 -1.91 -22.82
N GLY A 547 5.14 -1.83 -21.67
CA GLY A 547 4.75 -0.95 -20.58
C GLY A 547 4.72 0.52 -20.98
N VAL A 548 3.73 1.23 -20.46
CA VAL A 548 3.56 2.68 -20.61
C VAL A 548 3.75 3.31 -19.24
N SER A 549 4.66 4.29 -19.12
CA SER A 549 4.91 4.93 -17.83
C SER A 549 3.64 5.62 -17.30
N PRO A 550 3.11 5.24 -16.12
CA PRO A 550 1.94 5.88 -15.52
C PRO A 550 2.29 7.18 -14.77
N VAL A 551 3.55 7.61 -14.88
CA VAL A 551 4.17 8.77 -14.24
C VAL A 551 5.24 9.39 -15.14
N ASP A 552 5.65 10.63 -14.88
CA ASP A 552 6.82 11.22 -15.56
C ASP A 552 8.13 10.70 -14.94
N ALA A 553 8.63 9.56 -15.44
CA ALA A 553 9.89 8.96 -15.00
C ALA A 553 11.12 9.90 -15.15
N PHE A 554 10.99 10.97 -15.95
CA PHE A 554 12.03 11.99 -16.14
C PHE A 554 12.01 13.10 -15.09
N CYS A 555 11.04 13.10 -14.17
CA CYS A 555 10.94 14.01 -13.03
C CYS A 555 10.90 15.51 -13.42
N GLY A 556 10.38 15.84 -14.61
CA GLY A 556 10.38 17.20 -15.14
C GLY A 556 11.77 17.79 -15.43
N LYS A 557 12.83 16.97 -15.43
CA LYS A 557 14.20 17.42 -15.68
C LYS A 557 14.60 17.24 -17.13
N TRP A 558 15.46 18.13 -17.63
CA TRP A 558 15.87 18.15 -19.04
C TRP A 558 16.98 17.12 -19.32
N ASP A 559 17.89 16.94 -18.37
CA ASP A 559 19.09 16.12 -18.47
C ASP A 559 18.78 14.62 -18.39
N THR A 560 17.73 14.25 -17.66
CA THR A 560 17.22 12.87 -17.57
C THR A 560 16.78 12.33 -18.95
N ARG A 561 16.41 13.20 -19.90
CA ARG A 561 15.94 12.85 -21.25
C ARG A 561 17.06 12.67 -22.29
N ARG A 562 18.30 13.08 -21.99
CA ARG A 562 19.41 13.17 -22.98
C ARG A 562 19.87 11.84 -23.54
#